data_AF-D8QDB3-F1
#
_entry.id   AF-D8QDB3-F1
#
_cell.length_a   1.000
_cell.length_b   1.000
_cell.length_c   1.000
_cell.angle_alpha   90.00
_cell.angle_beta   90.00
_cell.angle_gamma   90.00
#
_symmetry.space_group_name_H-M   'P 1'
#
loop_
_entity.id
_entity.type
_entity.pdbx_description
1 polymer ?
#
loop_
_entity_poly.entity_id
_entity_poly.type
_entity_poly.pdbx_seq_one_letter_code
_entity_poly.pdbx_strand_id
1 'polypeptide(L)'
;MLKASNSAAIAASFALLLSGDVPLATAATTVIPKDSFSSFNDFWAYLYPWGSDHNGSARMAESNIVVESGTLTLKATPTSNASPPTSTADPYPAIHYISGAVHALEQITVTAENSYTVYGEFSAPTAVGTWPAFWLTAASGWPPEVDIGEWKGTADNWYNTFNTSSEVKSTTVAWPADLSFHSLQAVLTAEANGADVKIDFYMDDALQTTQYGRGYVGKALNLIINLQMEGSSGTPGPADGATYQARNVEVTIN
;
A
#
# COMPACT_ATOMS: atom_id res chain seq x y z
N MET A 1 10.60 -86.91 -10.16
CA MET A 1 9.52 -85.92 -9.89
C MET A 1 9.62 -85.61 -8.40
N LEU A 2 9.98 -84.43 -7.86
CA LEU A 2 10.13 -83.02 -8.26
C LEU A 2 11.51 -82.53 -7.70
N LYS A 3 12.38 -81.75 -8.38
CA LYS A 3 12.46 -80.26 -8.48
C LYS A 3 12.12 -79.55 -7.15
N ALA A 4 12.88 -78.59 -6.60
CA ALA A 4 13.80 -77.62 -7.17
C ALA A 4 14.75 -77.02 -6.11
N SER A 5 15.86 -76.49 -6.62
CA SER A 5 16.80 -75.53 -6.02
C SER A 5 16.14 -74.18 -5.66
N ASN A 6 16.70 -73.45 -4.68
CA ASN A 6 16.72 -71.98 -4.59
C ASN A 6 17.79 -71.58 -3.53
N SER A 7 18.94 -71.05 -3.93
CA SER A 7 19.23 -69.64 -4.28
C SER A 7 19.24 -68.72 -3.06
N ALA A 8 20.45 -68.42 -2.58
CA ALA A 8 20.73 -67.40 -1.57
C ALA A 8 20.59 -66.00 -2.20
N ALA A 9 19.72 -65.17 -1.64
CA ALA A 9 19.61 -63.77 -1.99
C ALA A 9 20.48 -62.93 -1.04
N ILE A 10 21.51 -62.29 -1.58
CA ILE A 10 22.27 -61.24 -0.92
C ILE A 10 21.42 -59.96 -1.00
N ALA A 11 20.93 -59.48 0.15
CA ALA A 11 20.28 -58.18 0.23
C ALA A 11 21.37 -57.10 0.31
N ALA A 12 21.58 -56.38 -0.79
CA ALA A 12 22.35 -55.14 -0.80
C ALA A 12 21.44 -53.99 -0.34
N SER A 13 21.66 -53.48 0.87
CA SER A 13 21.02 -52.25 1.34
C SER A 13 21.62 -51.05 0.63
N PHE A 14 20.87 -50.46 -0.31
CA PHE A 14 21.14 -49.13 -0.83
C PHE A 14 20.61 -48.10 0.19
N ALA A 15 21.50 -47.49 0.96
CA ALA A 15 21.19 -46.28 1.70
C ALA A 15 21.18 -45.10 0.72
N LEU A 16 19.99 -44.64 0.35
CA LEU A 16 19.81 -43.42 -0.44
C LEU A 16 20.06 -42.22 0.50
N LEU A 17 21.24 -41.62 0.40
CA LEU A 17 21.54 -40.33 1.04
C LEU A 17 20.73 -39.25 0.30
N LEU A 18 19.57 -38.89 0.84
CA LEU A 18 18.84 -37.68 0.47
C LEU A 18 19.54 -36.47 1.12
N SER A 19 20.64 -36.03 0.53
CA SER A 19 21.17 -34.68 0.77
C SER A 19 20.39 -33.71 -0.11
N GLY A 20 19.15 -33.45 0.28
CA GLY A 20 18.37 -32.32 -0.24
C GLY A 20 18.38 -31.23 0.82
N ASP A 21 19.09 -30.14 0.55
CA ASP A 21 18.87 -28.89 1.26
C ASP A 21 17.43 -28.45 0.96
N VAL A 22 16.51 -28.79 1.86
CA VAL A 22 15.18 -28.19 1.85
C VAL A 22 15.41 -26.75 2.26
N PRO A 23 15.19 -25.74 1.38
CA PRO A 23 15.30 -24.36 1.81
C PRO A 23 14.32 -24.17 2.98
N LEU A 24 14.84 -23.76 4.13
CA LEU A 24 13.98 -23.32 5.22
C LEU A 24 13.19 -22.13 4.68
N ALA A 25 11.87 -22.29 4.58
CA ALA A 25 10.98 -21.16 4.41
C ALA A 25 11.20 -20.24 5.62
N THR A 26 11.79 -19.07 5.38
CA THR A 26 11.79 -17.97 6.34
C THR A 26 10.33 -17.65 6.64
N ALA A 27 9.96 -17.70 7.92
CA ALA A 27 8.61 -17.33 8.34
C ALA A 27 8.46 -15.82 8.21
N ALA A 28 7.39 -15.38 7.55
CA ALA A 28 7.06 -13.96 7.45
C ALA A 28 7.08 -13.30 8.84
N THR A 29 7.79 -12.18 8.96
CA THR A 29 7.78 -11.37 10.18
C THR A 29 6.78 -10.23 10.02
N THR A 30 5.88 -10.05 10.98
CA THR A 30 4.93 -8.94 10.98
C THR A 30 5.61 -7.66 11.47
N VAL A 31 5.61 -6.63 10.62
CA VAL A 31 6.14 -5.29 10.90
C VAL A 31 5.02 -4.38 11.44
N ILE A 32 3.86 -4.41 10.78
CA ILE A 32 2.65 -3.72 11.21
C ILE A 32 1.55 -4.79 11.32
N PRO A 33 0.98 -5.06 12.50
CA PRO A 33 -0.08 -6.05 12.65
C PRO A 33 -1.44 -5.48 12.19
N LYS A 34 -2.37 -6.36 11.80
CA LYS A 34 -3.72 -5.96 11.33
C LYS A 34 -4.47 -5.06 12.32
N ASP A 35 -4.27 -5.26 13.61
CA ASP A 35 -4.90 -4.49 14.68
C ASP A 35 -4.11 -3.23 15.08
N SER A 36 -3.11 -2.81 14.29
CA SER A 36 -2.23 -1.67 14.57
C SER A 36 -2.95 -0.35 14.87
N PHE A 37 -4.17 -0.15 14.38
CA PHE A 37 -4.98 1.02 14.75
C PHE A 37 -5.50 0.98 16.20
N SER A 38 -5.61 -0.19 16.83
CA SER A 38 -5.93 -0.30 18.27
C SER A 38 -4.78 0.16 19.16
N SER A 39 -3.56 0.16 18.62
CA SER A 39 -2.33 0.64 19.24
C SER A 39 -1.66 1.68 18.34
N PHE A 40 -2.44 2.66 17.89
CA PHE A 40 -2.09 3.57 16.80
C PHE A 40 -0.68 4.16 16.92
N ASN A 41 -0.35 4.75 18.09
CA ASN A 41 0.92 5.44 18.30
C ASN A 41 2.16 4.52 18.30
N ASP A 42 1.98 3.20 18.35
CA ASP A 42 3.09 2.24 18.28
C ASP A 42 3.53 2.00 16.83
N PHE A 43 2.67 2.29 15.84
CA PHE A 43 2.90 1.95 14.43
C PHE A 43 2.70 3.13 13.47
N TRP A 44 1.96 4.15 13.89
CA TRP A 44 1.51 5.24 13.03
C TRP A 44 1.77 6.59 13.68
N ALA A 45 2.04 7.58 12.83
CA ALA A 45 2.05 8.99 13.19
C ALA A 45 1.05 9.76 12.34
N TYR A 46 0.56 10.87 12.89
CA TYR A 46 -0.33 11.77 12.18
C TYR A 46 0.39 12.54 11.08
N LEU A 47 -0.39 12.99 10.10
CA LEU A 47 0.02 13.78 8.94
C LEU A 47 0.93 13.02 7.96
N TYR A 48 1.38 13.70 6.91
CA TYR A 48 2.46 13.18 6.06
C TYR A 48 3.79 13.27 6.82
N PRO A 49 4.81 12.46 6.44
CA PRO A 49 6.15 12.56 7.03
C PRO A 49 6.78 13.96 6.91
N TRP A 50 6.31 14.78 5.97
CA TRP A 50 6.77 16.15 5.71
C TRP A 50 5.79 17.25 6.14
N GLY A 51 4.69 16.91 6.83
CA GLY A 51 3.73 17.89 7.37
C GLY A 51 2.32 17.77 6.80
N SER A 52 1.63 18.91 6.66
CA SER A 52 0.16 18.93 6.46
C SER A 52 -0.30 19.02 5.01
N ASP A 53 0.59 19.39 4.09
CA ASP A 53 0.20 19.82 2.74
C ASP A 53 0.75 18.87 1.67
N HIS A 54 -0.01 18.73 0.59
CA HIS A 54 0.37 17.98 -0.60
C HIS A 54 -0.23 18.68 -1.84
N ASN A 55 -0.49 17.94 -2.92
CA ASN A 55 -0.83 18.44 -4.25
C ASN A 55 -2.34 18.60 -4.50
N GLY A 56 -3.15 18.66 -3.44
CA GLY A 56 -4.59 18.88 -3.51
C GLY A 56 -5.06 19.98 -2.55
N SER A 57 -6.37 20.22 -2.56
CA SER A 57 -7.02 21.34 -1.86
C SER A 57 -7.43 21.03 -0.42
N ALA A 58 -6.95 19.93 0.16
CA ALA A 58 -7.09 19.65 1.58
C ALA A 58 -5.77 19.86 2.33
N ARG A 59 -5.88 20.53 3.49
CA ARG A 59 -4.82 20.59 4.51
C ARG A 59 -5.09 19.56 5.59
N MET A 60 -4.08 18.75 5.90
CA MET A 60 -4.21 17.66 6.87
C MET A 60 -4.15 18.20 8.30
N ALA A 61 -5.02 17.68 9.17
CA ALA A 61 -5.07 18.01 10.59
C ALA A 61 -5.43 16.76 11.41
N GLU A 62 -4.81 16.62 12.58
CA GLU A 62 -5.11 15.54 13.53
C GLU A 62 -6.58 15.52 13.96
N SER A 63 -7.22 16.70 14.06
CA SER A 63 -8.64 16.82 14.39
C SER A 63 -9.60 16.14 13.40
N ASN A 64 -9.12 15.79 12.22
CA ASN A 64 -9.88 15.15 11.15
C ASN A 64 -9.59 13.65 11.02
N ILE A 65 -8.89 13.11 12.01
CA ILE A 65 -8.49 11.71 12.12
C ILE A 65 -9.17 11.14 13.36
N VAL A 66 -9.93 10.07 13.17
CA VAL A 66 -10.57 9.33 14.26
C VAL A 66 -10.10 7.89 14.18
N VAL A 67 -9.54 7.39 15.27
CA VAL A 67 -9.10 6.00 15.38
C VAL A 67 -9.88 5.33 16.51
N GLU A 68 -10.82 4.48 16.13
CA GLU A 68 -11.73 3.84 17.09
C GLU A 68 -12.03 2.41 16.63
N SER A 69 -12.12 1.47 17.58
CA SER A 69 -12.48 0.08 17.31
C SER A 69 -11.63 -0.58 16.21
N GLY A 70 -10.32 -0.30 16.18
CA GLY A 70 -9.39 -0.85 15.17
C GLY A 70 -9.58 -0.29 13.76
N THR A 71 -10.33 0.79 13.59
CA THR A 71 -10.58 1.44 12.29
C THR A 71 -10.06 2.87 12.30
N LEU A 72 -9.25 3.22 11.30
CA LEU A 72 -8.88 4.58 10.96
C LEU A 72 -9.97 5.21 10.12
N THR A 73 -10.44 6.40 10.52
CA THR A 73 -11.41 7.19 9.78
C THR A 73 -10.85 8.59 9.52
N LEU A 74 -10.71 8.94 8.24
CA LEU A 74 -10.27 10.25 7.78
C LEU A 74 -11.50 11.02 7.26
N LYS A 75 -11.71 12.24 7.76
CA LYS A 75 -12.86 13.07 7.40
C LYS A 75 -12.40 14.34 6.69
N ALA A 76 -12.80 14.53 5.45
CA ALA A 76 -12.65 15.80 4.75
C ALA A 76 -13.84 16.71 5.09
N THR A 77 -13.55 17.88 5.67
CA THR A 77 -14.54 18.90 6.02
C THR A 77 -14.31 20.14 5.14
N PRO A 78 -15.32 20.57 4.35
CA PRO A 78 -15.22 21.79 3.57
C PRO A 78 -15.01 23.02 4.46
N THR A 79 -14.24 23.97 3.97
CA THR A 79 -14.03 25.27 4.61
C THR A 79 -14.96 26.31 3.99
N SER A 80 -15.39 27.29 4.77
CA SER A 80 -16.28 28.37 4.31
C SER A 80 -15.54 29.67 3.99
N ASN A 81 -14.22 29.61 3.77
CA ASN A 81 -13.40 30.80 3.62
C ASN A 81 -13.52 31.37 2.19
N ALA A 82 -13.97 32.63 2.06
CA ALA A 82 -14.05 33.33 0.78
C ALA A 82 -12.68 33.65 0.15
N SER A 83 -11.60 33.58 0.93
CA SER A 83 -10.22 33.71 0.48
C SER A 83 -9.38 32.62 1.16
N PRO A 84 -9.52 31.36 0.69
CA PRO A 84 -8.86 30.21 1.30
C PRO A 84 -7.33 30.40 1.31
N PRO A 85 -6.63 29.93 2.37
CA PRO A 85 -5.19 29.92 2.36
C PRO A 85 -4.67 28.99 1.25
N THR A 86 -3.44 29.20 0.81
CA THR A 86 -2.80 28.36 -0.20
C THR A 86 -2.04 27.21 0.46
N SER A 87 -1.98 26.06 -0.22
CA SER A 87 -1.09 24.94 0.11
C SER A 87 0.37 25.42 0.08
N THR A 88 1.22 24.84 0.93
CA THR A 88 2.67 25.06 0.90
C THR A 88 3.39 24.11 -0.05
N ALA A 89 2.68 23.17 -0.68
CA ALA A 89 3.23 22.20 -1.63
C ALA A 89 2.72 22.47 -3.05
N ASP A 90 3.57 22.22 -4.05
CA ASP A 90 3.23 22.32 -5.48
C ASP A 90 1.98 21.47 -5.82
N PRO A 91 1.04 21.95 -6.64
CA PRO A 91 1.04 23.20 -7.41
C PRO A 91 0.51 24.42 -6.64
N TYR A 92 0.59 24.42 -5.32
CA TYR A 92 0.10 25.46 -4.41
C TYR A 92 -1.41 25.76 -4.61
N PRO A 93 -2.29 24.75 -4.57
CA PRO A 93 -3.72 24.98 -4.68
C PRO A 93 -4.27 25.76 -3.48
N ALA A 94 -5.42 26.42 -3.69
CA ALA A 94 -6.23 26.93 -2.59
C ALA A 94 -6.75 25.78 -1.70
N ILE A 95 -6.73 25.97 -0.38
CA ILE A 95 -7.20 25.00 0.60
C ILE A 95 -8.70 25.18 0.83
N HIS A 96 -9.49 24.30 0.21
CA HIS A 96 -10.94 24.27 0.34
C HIS A 96 -11.42 23.31 1.43
N TYR A 97 -10.57 22.40 1.91
CA TYR A 97 -10.92 21.37 2.89
C TYR A 97 -9.88 21.27 4.01
N ILE A 98 -10.33 20.85 5.20
CA ILE A 98 -9.46 20.25 6.22
C ILE A 98 -9.69 18.75 6.18
N SER A 99 -8.64 17.94 6.20
CA SER A 99 -8.74 16.48 6.10
C SER A 99 -7.68 15.77 6.95
N GLY A 100 -7.47 14.47 6.75
CA GLY A 100 -6.53 13.66 7.51
C GLY A 100 -5.54 12.89 6.63
N ALA A 101 -4.34 12.69 7.19
CA ALA A 101 -3.33 11.77 6.69
C ALA A 101 -2.64 11.11 7.88
N VAL A 102 -2.15 9.90 7.70
CA VAL A 102 -1.28 9.19 8.64
C VAL A 102 -0.16 8.49 7.86
N HIS A 103 0.96 8.25 8.52
CA HIS A 103 2.06 7.46 7.96
C HIS A 103 2.58 6.46 8.96
N ALA A 104 3.10 5.34 8.46
CA ALA A 104 3.74 4.34 9.30
C ALA A 104 5.06 4.88 9.88
N LEU A 105 5.38 4.49 11.12
CA LEU A 105 6.66 4.80 11.74
C LEU A 105 7.82 4.02 11.11
N GLU A 106 7.55 2.77 10.71
CA GLU A 106 8.50 1.91 10.01
C GLU A 106 8.50 2.16 8.51
N GLN A 107 9.69 2.10 7.91
CA GLN A 107 9.87 2.24 6.46
C GLN A 107 10.02 0.88 5.80
N ILE A 108 9.54 0.78 4.57
CA ILE A 108 9.68 -0.43 3.75
C ILE A 108 10.93 -0.29 2.88
N THR A 109 11.86 -1.25 2.97
CA THR A 109 13.07 -1.27 2.13
C THR A 109 13.24 -2.65 1.52
N VAL A 110 12.85 -2.79 0.25
CA VAL A 110 13.00 -4.06 -0.49
C VAL A 110 14.48 -4.28 -0.81
N THR A 111 15.00 -5.46 -0.48
CA THR A 111 16.37 -5.90 -0.83
C THR A 111 16.33 -7.24 -1.54
N ALA A 112 17.49 -7.78 -1.93
CA ALA A 112 17.57 -9.13 -2.49
C ALA A 112 17.13 -10.21 -1.49
N GLU A 113 17.27 -9.93 -0.19
CA GLU A 113 16.95 -10.81 0.92
C GLU A 113 15.56 -10.56 1.52
N ASN A 114 15.01 -9.37 1.32
CA ASN A 114 13.78 -8.94 1.97
C ASN A 114 12.72 -8.53 0.94
N SER A 115 11.63 -9.29 0.91
CA SER A 115 10.39 -8.94 0.21
C SER A 115 9.36 -8.41 1.21
N TYR A 116 8.39 -7.62 0.73
CA TYR A 116 7.34 -7.08 1.59
C TYR A 116 5.96 -7.40 1.02
N THR A 117 5.01 -7.69 1.90
CA THR A 117 3.58 -7.64 1.58
C THR A 117 2.95 -6.52 2.37
N VAL A 118 2.23 -5.64 1.67
CA VAL A 118 1.50 -4.51 2.23
C VAL A 118 0.02 -4.73 1.93
N TYR A 119 -0.80 -4.79 2.95
CA TYR A 119 -2.22 -5.15 2.87
C TYR A 119 -3.08 -4.15 3.66
N GLY A 120 -4.32 -3.95 3.23
CA GLY A 120 -5.34 -3.29 4.04
C GLY A 120 -6.75 -3.47 3.48
N GLU A 121 -7.75 -3.14 4.30
CA GLU A 121 -9.16 -3.08 3.88
C GLU A 121 -9.65 -1.64 3.91
N PHE A 122 -10.32 -1.22 2.84
CA PHE A 122 -10.64 0.17 2.59
C PHE A 122 -12.10 0.37 2.22
N SER A 123 -12.71 1.43 2.77
CA SER A 123 -13.98 2.01 2.32
C SER A 123 -13.68 3.41 1.78
N ALA A 124 -13.45 3.51 0.47
CA ALA A 124 -12.98 4.73 -0.18
C ALA A 124 -14.11 5.48 -0.93
N PRO A 125 -14.26 6.80 -0.73
CA PRO A 125 -15.18 7.61 -1.52
C PRO A 125 -14.65 7.81 -2.95
N THR A 126 -15.58 7.89 -3.91
CA THR A 126 -15.29 7.97 -5.35
C THR A 126 -16.00 9.13 -6.05
N ALA A 127 -16.63 10.02 -5.28
CA ALA A 127 -17.28 11.21 -5.81
C ALA A 127 -16.24 12.18 -6.40
N VAL A 128 -16.63 12.95 -7.43
CA VAL A 128 -15.75 13.99 -7.99
C VAL A 128 -15.15 14.86 -6.88
N GLY A 129 -13.85 15.10 -6.96
CA GLY A 129 -13.08 15.86 -5.99
C GLY A 129 -12.71 15.13 -4.70
N THR A 130 -13.01 13.83 -4.54
CA THR A 130 -12.43 13.01 -3.46
C THR A 130 -11.18 12.30 -3.97
N TRP A 131 -10.08 12.41 -3.21
CA TRP A 131 -8.79 11.81 -3.54
C TRP A 131 -8.17 11.02 -2.37
N PRO A 132 -8.82 9.92 -1.92
CA PRO A 132 -8.21 9.00 -0.98
C PRO A 132 -7.01 8.27 -1.61
N ALA A 133 -6.03 7.91 -0.79
CA ALA A 133 -4.88 7.13 -1.21
C ALA A 133 -4.33 6.21 -0.09
N PHE A 134 -3.76 5.08 -0.51
CA PHE A 134 -2.94 4.14 0.26
C PHE A 134 -1.71 3.80 -0.58
N TRP A 135 -0.55 4.28 -0.17
CA TRP A 135 0.58 4.40 -1.10
C TRP A 135 1.92 4.40 -0.38
N LEU A 136 2.96 4.14 -1.17
CA LEU A 136 4.35 4.12 -0.79
C LEU A 136 5.09 5.22 -1.54
N THR A 137 5.94 5.97 -0.85
CA THR A 137 6.79 6.97 -1.51
C THR A 137 8.16 7.04 -0.86
N ALA A 138 9.15 7.53 -1.60
CA ALA A 138 10.52 7.64 -1.13
C ALA A 138 10.60 8.37 0.22
N ALA A 139 11.37 7.81 1.15
CA ALA A 139 11.72 8.49 2.40
C ALA A 139 12.56 9.76 2.17
N SER A 140 13.29 9.80 1.06
CA SER A 140 14.11 10.94 0.65
C SER A 140 14.18 11.01 -0.87
N GLY A 141 13.99 12.21 -1.41
CA GLY A 141 13.89 12.44 -2.85
C GLY A 141 12.54 11.99 -3.39
N TRP A 142 12.43 11.94 -4.71
CA TRP A 142 11.30 11.37 -5.43
C TRP A 142 11.69 11.23 -6.91
N PRO A 143 11.33 10.14 -7.60
CA PRO A 143 10.78 8.87 -7.10
C PRO A 143 11.77 8.07 -6.23
N PRO A 144 11.41 6.90 -5.65
CA PRO A 144 10.27 5.99 -5.93
C PRO A 144 8.86 6.41 -5.42
N GLU A 145 7.80 5.90 -6.06
CA GLU A 145 6.40 5.96 -5.60
C GLU A 145 5.53 4.80 -6.16
N VAL A 146 4.72 4.19 -5.30
CA VAL A 146 3.79 3.09 -5.61
C VAL A 146 2.43 3.39 -4.98
N ASP A 147 1.41 3.55 -5.82
CA ASP A 147 0.02 3.67 -5.34
C ASP A 147 -0.62 2.29 -5.30
N ILE A 148 -0.90 1.79 -4.10
CA ILE A 148 -1.58 0.50 -3.87
C ILE A 148 -3.09 0.70 -3.97
N GLY A 149 -3.58 1.84 -3.47
CA GLY A 149 -4.90 2.35 -3.82
C GLY A 149 -4.88 3.85 -3.99
N GLU A 150 -5.51 4.33 -5.05
CA GLU A 150 -5.69 5.74 -5.31
C GLU A 150 -7.00 5.93 -6.10
N TRP A 151 -7.87 6.81 -5.62
CA TRP A 151 -9.16 7.06 -6.27
C TRP A 151 -9.22 8.53 -6.66
N LYS A 152 -9.56 8.81 -7.92
CA LYS A 152 -9.48 10.15 -8.52
C LYS A 152 -10.86 10.64 -8.96
N GLY A 153 -11.81 10.66 -8.03
CA GLY A 153 -13.18 11.13 -8.29
C GLY A 153 -13.95 10.29 -9.32
N THR A 154 -13.54 9.04 -9.52
CA THR A 154 -14.25 8.02 -10.30
C THR A 154 -14.33 6.72 -9.50
N ALA A 155 -15.24 5.84 -9.89
CA ALA A 155 -15.44 4.53 -9.27
C ALA A 155 -14.38 3.50 -9.72
N ASP A 156 -13.12 3.90 -9.69
CA ASP A 156 -11.96 3.08 -10.05
C ASP A 156 -10.87 3.22 -8.99
N ASN A 157 -10.26 2.11 -8.62
CA ASN A 157 -8.97 2.09 -7.95
C ASN A 157 -7.85 2.18 -8.99
N TRP A 158 -6.87 3.04 -8.76
CA TRP A 158 -5.68 3.19 -9.59
C TRP A 158 -4.48 2.53 -8.91
N TYR A 159 -3.85 1.60 -9.62
CA TYR A 159 -2.52 1.09 -9.28
C TYR A 159 -1.49 1.84 -10.11
N ASN A 160 -0.63 2.61 -9.45
CA ASN A 160 0.45 3.32 -10.13
C ASN A 160 1.83 2.89 -9.62
N THR A 161 2.81 2.91 -10.52
CA THR A 161 4.23 2.85 -10.17
C THR A 161 4.96 3.92 -10.96
N PHE A 162 5.56 4.88 -10.26
CA PHE A 162 6.23 6.04 -10.85
C PHE A 162 7.74 5.84 -10.92
N ASN A 163 8.30 5.70 -12.12
CA ASN A 163 9.74 5.68 -12.33
C ASN A 163 10.31 7.09 -12.52
N THR A 164 9.49 8.01 -13.03
CA THR A 164 9.67 9.48 -13.07
C THR A 164 8.30 10.16 -13.09
N SER A 165 8.25 11.49 -13.16
CA SER A 165 6.99 12.23 -13.38
C SER A 165 6.32 11.98 -14.73
N SER A 166 7.05 11.49 -15.73
CA SER A 166 6.50 11.18 -17.05
C SER A 166 6.51 9.68 -17.39
N GLU A 167 7.19 8.86 -16.58
CA GLU A 167 7.24 7.41 -16.73
C GLU A 167 6.47 6.74 -15.59
N VAL A 168 5.15 6.71 -15.75
CA VAL A 168 4.21 6.04 -14.84
C VAL A 168 3.59 4.83 -15.54
N LYS A 169 3.56 3.70 -14.83
CA LYS A 169 2.68 2.58 -15.20
C LYS A 169 1.41 2.72 -14.39
N SER A 170 0.27 2.74 -15.07
CA SER A 170 -1.05 2.80 -14.42
C SER A 170 -1.91 1.62 -14.87
N THR A 171 -2.70 1.08 -13.95
CA THR A 171 -3.79 0.14 -14.23
C THR A 171 -4.98 0.52 -13.38
N THR A 172 -6.16 0.67 -13.98
CA THR A 172 -7.40 0.95 -13.25
C THR A 172 -8.23 -0.32 -13.12
N VAL A 173 -8.86 -0.47 -11.96
CA VAL A 173 -9.80 -1.57 -11.65
C VAL A 173 -11.06 -0.97 -11.06
N ALA A 174 -12.22 -1.45 -11.48
CA ALA A 174 -13.50 -0.96 -10.99
C ALA A 174 -13.58 -1.10 -9.46
N TRP A 175 -14.01 -0.03 -8.79
CA TRP A 175 -14.15 0.03 -7.34
C TRP A 175 -15.61 0.27 -6.94
N PRO A 176 -16.20 -0.53 -6.03
CA PRO A 176 -17.58 -0.33 -5.60
C PRO A 176 -17.81 1.03 -4.93
N ALA A 177 -18.83 1.75 -5.40
CA ALA A 177 -19.19 3.08 -4.88
C ALA A 177 -20.12 3.02 -3.65
N ASP A 178 -20.40 1.83 -3.12
CA ASP A 178 -21.33 1.60 -2.01
C ASP A 178 -20.69 1.76 -0.62
N LEU A 179 -19.40 2.11 -0.57
CA LEU A 179 -18.60 2.26 0.64
C LEU A 179 -18.48 0.96 1.45
N SER A 180 -18.69 -0.19 0.84
CA SER A 180 -18.31 -1.46 1.44
C SER A 180 -16.79 -1.58 1.49
N PHE A 181 -16.28 -2.36 2.46
CA PHE A 181 -14.85 -2.59 2.60
C PHE A 181 -14.37 -3.61 1.57
N HIS A 182 -13.30 -3.27 0.85
CA HIS A 182 -12.59 -4.15 -0.07
C HIS A 182 -11.11 -4.20 0.28
N SER A 183 -10.46 -5.33 0.01
CA SER A 183 -9.03 -5.46 0.31
C SER A 183 -8.17 -5.02 -0.86
N LEU A 184 -7.06 -4.36 -0.54
CA LEU A 184 -5.98 -4.06 -1.48
C LEU A 184 -4.67 -4.63 -0.92
N GLN A 185 -3.86 -5.21 -1.78
CA GLN A 185 -2.55 -5.75 -1.42
C GLN A 185 -1.51 -5.45 -2.48
N ALA A 186 -0.29 -5.14 -2.06
CA ALA A 186 0.89 -5.13 -2.91
C ALA A 186 1.95 -6.09 -2.36
N VAL A 187 2.48 -6.96 -3.21
CA VAL A 187 3.66 -7.79 -2.91
C VAL A 187 4.85 -7.23 -3.65
N LEU A 188 5.85 -6.74 -2.91
CA LEU A 188 7.06 -6.09 -3.42
C LEU A 188 8.24 -7.06 -3.29
N THR A 189 8.86 -7.41 -4.42
CA THR A 189 9.99 -8.35 -4.48
C THR A 189 11.11 -7.78 -5.34
N ALA A 190 12.37 -7.90 -4.91
CA ALA A 190 13.50 -7.54 -5.76
C ALA A 190 13.56 -8.46 -6.99
N GLU A 191 13.77 -7.87 -8.16
CA GLU A 191 14.02 -8.62 -9.39
C GLU A 191 15.45 -9.18 -9.41
N ALA A 192 15.66 -10.21 -10.23
CA ALA A 192 16.96 -10.86 -10.36
C ALA A 192 18.09 -9.95 -10.88
N ASN A 193 17.76 -8.77 -11.40
CA ASN A 193 18.74 -7.76 -11.80
C ASN A 193 19.34 -6.98 -10.61
N GLY A 194 18.82 -7.18 -9.40
CA GLY A 194 19.31 -6.56 -8.17
C GLY A 194 19.06 -5.05 -8.05
N ALA A 195 18.27 -4.47 -8.94
CA ALA A 195 18.02 -3.03 -8.99
C ALA A 195 16.52 -2.68 -8.94
N ASP A 196 15.70 -3.47 -9.63
CA ASP A 196 14.28 -3.17 -9.79
C ASP A 196 13.43 -3.97 -8.79
N VAL A 197 12.26 -3.44 -8.45
CA VAL A 197 11.27 -4.10 -7.61
C VAL A 197 10.07 -4.45 -8.48
N LYS A 198 9.71 -5.74 -8.51
CA LYS A 198 8.42 -6.21 -9.03
C LYS A 198 7.35 -6.00 -7.97
N ILE A 199 6.20 -5.50 -8.40
CA ILE A 199 5.07 -5.19 -7.54
C ILE A 199 3.84 -5.89 -8.11
N ASP A 200 3.36 -6.91 -7.41
CA ASP A 200 2.12 -7.62 -7.73
C ASP A 200 0.97 -7.01 -6.92
N PHE A 201 -0.03 -6.46 -7.60
CA PHE A 201 -1.18 -5.78 -6.98
C PHE A 201 -2.43 -6.65 -7.01
N TYR A 202 -3.14 -6.69 -5.88
CA TYR A 202 -4.35 -7.48 -5.70
C TYR A 202 -5.50 -6.62 -5.18
N MET A 203 -6.71 -6.96 -5.62
CA MET A 203 -7.97 -6.50 -5.03
C MET A 203 -8.80 -7.72 -4.68
N ASP A 204 -9.33 -7.79 -3.45
CA ASP A 204 -10.14 -8.90 -2.96
C ASP A 204 -9.50 -10.27 -3.26
N ASP A 205 -8.22 -10.39 -2.90
CA ASP A 205 -7.36 -11.57 -3.10
C ASP A 205 -7.09 -11.97 -4.56
N ALA A 206 -7.60 -11.22 -5.54
CA ALA A 206 -7.38 -11.45 -6.96
C ALA A 206 -6.26 -10.56 -7.51
N LEU A 207 -5.23 -11.16 -8.15
CA LEU A 207 -4.17 -10.45 -8.85
C LEU A 207 -4.77 -9.61 -9.98
N GLN A 208 -4.54 -8.29 -9.93
CA GLN A 208 -5.03 -7.34 -10.92
C GLN A 208 -3.96 -6.99 -11.94
N THR A 209 -2.72 -6.76 -11.49
CA THR A 209 -1.61 -6.34 -12.36
C THR A 209 -0.26 -6.57 -11.70
N THR A 210 0.77 -6.68 -12.53
CA THR A 210 2.17 -6.67 -12.10
C THR A 210 2.85 -5.46 -12.72
N GLN A 211 3.54 -4.66 -11.90
CA GLN A 211 4.29 -3.49 -12.34
C GLN A 211 5.74 -3.55 -11.83
N TYR A 212 6.58 -2.63 -12.30
CA TYR A 212 8.01 -2.63 -11.99
C TYR A 212 8.51 -1.23 -11.63
N GLY A 213 9.00 -1.10 -10.41
CA GLY A 213 9.70 0.09 -9.91
C GLY A 213 11.19 -0.01 -10.25
N ARG A 214 11.66 0.85 -11.14
CA ARG A 214 13.04 0.88 -11.64
C ARG A 214 13.99 1.50 -10.62
N GLY A 215 15.01 0.76 -10.19
CA GLY A 215 15.99 1.24 -9.21
C GLY A 215 15.43 1.40 -7.79
N TYR A 216 14.36 0.68 -7.45
CA TYR A 216 13.70 0.76 -6.15
C TYR A 216 14.40 -0.08 -5.07
N VAL A 217 15.22 -1.08 -5.46
CA VAL A 217 15.94 -1.93 -4.50
C VAL A 217 16.85 -1.05 -3.62
N GLY A 218 16.76 -1.24 -2.31
CA GLY A 218 17.51 -0.51 -1.30
C GLY A 218 17.03 0.93 -1.05
N LYS A 219 15.92 1.37 -1.65
CA LYS A 219 15.28 2.65 -1.33
C LYS A 219 14.29 2.45 -0.19
N ALA A 220 14.41 3.27 0.85
CA ALA A 220 13.43 3.31 1.92
C ALA A 220 12.15 4.04 1.46
N LEU A 221 11.00 3.46 1.77
CA LEU A 221 9.67 3.95 1.41
C LEU A 221 8.83 4.20 2.67
N ASN A 222 8.20 5.37 2.74
CA ASN A 222 7.15 5.66 3.72
C ASN A 222 5.83 5.05 3.24
N LEU A 223 5.08 4.42 4.13
CA LEU A 223 3.69 4.01 3.90
C LEU A 223 2.72 5.08 4.42
N ILE A 224 1.79 5.51 3.56
CA ILE A 224 0.89 6.64 3.83
C ILE A 224 -0.55 6.26 3.53
N ILE A 225 -1.48 6.70 4.40
CA ILE A 225 -2.92 6.68 4.15
C ILE A 225 -3.43 8.12 4.29
N ASN A 226 -4.08 8.66 3.26
CA ASN A 226 -4.64 10.01 3.34
C ASN A 226 -5.97 10.15 2.60
N LEU A 227 -6.70 11.21 2.93
CA LEU A 227 -7.86 11.69 2.17
C LEU A 227 -7.55 13.08 1.64
N GLN A 228 -6.95 13.17 0.45
CA GLN A 228 -6.78 14.43 -0.25
C GLN A 228 -8.09 14.81 -0.96
N MET A 229 -8.24 16.07 -1.35
CA MET A 229 -9.42 16.58 -2.06
C MET A 229 -9.00 17.36 -3.29
N GLU A 230 -9.83 17.30 -4.32
CA GLU A 230 -9.65 17.97 -5.62
C GLU A 230 -8.32 17.61 -6.32
N GLY A 231 -7.70 18.55 -7.03
CA GLY A 231 -6.50 18.26 -7.83
C GLY A 231 -6.80 17.26 -8.94
N SER A 232 -6.09 16.13 -8.97
CA SER A 232 -6.29 15.08 -9.97
C SER A 232 -7.67 14.40 -9.89
N SER A 233 -8.40 14.57 -8.79
CA SER A 233 -9.76 14.04 -8.62
C SER A 233 -10.87 14.95 -9.18
N GLY A 234 -10.49 16.11 -9.74
CA GLY A 234 -11.44 17.08 -10.29
C GLY A 234 -12.01 18.06 -9.27
N THR A 235 -12.80 19.02 -9.74
CA THR A 235 -13.43 20.08 -8.93
C THR A 235 -14.80 20.40 -9.54
N PRO A 236 -15.81 20.82 -8.75
CA PRO A 236 -15.80 20.95 -7.29
C PRO A 236 -15.84 19.61 -6.56
N GLY A 237 -15.17 19.54 -5.41
CA GLY A 237 -15.38 18.46 -4.45
C GLY A 237 -16.74 18.52 -3.74
N PRO A 238 -17.11 17.48 -2.96
CA PRO A 238 -18.41 17.40 -2.30
C PRO A 238 -18.61 18.48 -1.23
N ALA A 239 -19.73 19.20 -1.31
CA ALA A 239 -20.07 20.30 -0.40
C ALA A 239 -20.34 19.86 1.05
N ASP A 240 -20.64 18.58 1.26
CA ASP A 240 -20.85 17.99 2.60
C ASP A 240 -19.60 17.28 3.14
N GLY A 241 -18.49 17.33 2.39
CA GLY A 241 -17.26 16.63 2.71
C GLY A 241 -17.25 15.17 2.27
N ALA A 242 -16.29 14.40 2.78
CA ALA A 242 -16.12 12.99 2.47
C ALA A 242 -15.52 12.23 3.65
N THR A 243 -15.73 10.91 3.69
CA THR A 243 -15.15 10.02 4.69
C THR A 243 -14.43 8.88 3.99
N TYR A 244 -13.20 8.60 4.42
CA TYR A 244 -12.39 7.47 3.98
C TYR A 244 -12.02 6.63 5.21
N GLN A 245 -12.21 5.32 5.14
CA GLN A 245 -11.90 4.42 6.25
C GLN A 245 -10.92 3.33 5.83
N ALA A 246 -10.03 2.97 6.76
CA ALA A 246 -9.09 1.87 6.63
C ALA A 246 -9.13 1.00 7.90
N ARG A 247 -9.00 -0.31 7.73
CA ARG A 247 -8.85 -1.28 8.83
C ARG A 247 -7.99 -2.46 8.38
N ASN A 248 -7.58 -3.29 9.35
CA ASN A 248 -6.80 -4.50 9.07
C ASN A 248 -5.53 -4.24 8.25
N VAL A 249 -4.89 -3.07 8.40
CA VAL A 249 -3.69 -2.73 7.65
C VAL A 249 -2.52 -3.52 8.23
N GLU A 250 -1.84 -4.27 7.37
CA GLU A 250 -0.75 -5.18 7.75
C GLU A 250 0.44 -5.02 6.82
N VAL A 251 1.63 -5.10 7.40
CA VAL A 251 2.89 -5.17 6.66
C VAL A 251 3.67 -6.36 7.17
N THR A 252 4.08 -7.25 6.27
CA THR A 252 4.97 -8.37 6.56
C THR A 252 6.22 -8.32 5.71
N ILE A 253 7.33 -8.81 6.26
CA ILE A 253 8.61 -8.99 5.58
C ILE A 253 8.92 -10.49 5.47
N ASN A 254 9.33 -10.95 4.29
CA ASN A 254 9.74 -12.34 4.04
C ASN A 254 11.16 -12.43 3.51
#